data_AF-A0A1G5CAC7-F1
#
_entry.id   AF-A0A1G5CAC7-F1
#
_cell.length_a   1.000
_cell.length_b   1.000
_cell.length_c   1.000
_cell.angle_alpha   90.00
_cell.angle_beta   90.00
_cell.angle_gamma   90.00
#
_symmetry.space_group_name_H-M   'P 1'
#
loop_
_entity.id
_entity.type
_entity.pdbx_description
1 polymer ?
#
loop_
_entity_poly.entity_id
_entity_poly.type
_entity_poly.pdbx_seq_one_letter_code
_entity_poly.pdbx_strand_id
1 'polypeptide(L)'
;MIGTEFIKGYGLGNQLFFYVVTRCMAEEKGVDFGFINPGQVGNVFHSNKGMYFMDIDLGTEIPPEDRDKYTIFNEQDDRLYMGNSRHDMSNGCYISGADKRLFEIEDNTLIYGNLQDESYFEKYRDKIKDWLKVKPEAESYEYTSDDLCIINIRGGEYTNHPELYLDRKYFLNAIEHMKKINPNMRFMVVTEDEEAARKVLPEYECHHFDMGKDYVTLKNARYLILSNSSFSIMPVLSSTELKYAIAPKYWARHNISDGFWSSEQNIYSFLHYQDKKGRIFEADECRKELEEYKKRSVLYARRNIRPGKIRLFCQIIRRKSLYGVFYLKKIIRSLEKRVGIIKKYQC
;
A
#
# COMPACT_ATOMS: atom_id res chain seq x y z
N MET A 1 22.89 -18.76 -0.30
CA MET A 1 21.63 -18.16 -0.74
C MET A 1 20.91 -17.34 0.35
N ILE A 2 20.28 -16.22 -0.04
CA ILE A 2 19.28 -15.48 0.77
C ILE A 2 17.87 -15.80 0.24
N GLY A 3 16.90 -16.04 1.11
CA GLY A 3 15.54 -16.39 0.67
C GLY A 3 14.42 -15.82 1.53
N THR A 4 13.19 -16.08 1.12
CA THR A 4 11.98 -15.83 1.91
C THR A 4 10.88 -16.83 1.52
N GLU A 5 9.68 -16.66 2.05
CA GLU A 5 8.55 -17.56 1.82
C GLU A 5 7.33 -16.81 1.31
N PHE A 6 6.71 -17.34 0.25
CA PHE A 6 5.40 -16.88 -0.18
C PHE A 6 4.29 -17.58 0.61
N ILE A 7 3.80 -16.91 1.65
CA ILE A 7 2.73 -17.42 2.49
C ILE A 7 1.36 -17.16 1.82
N LYS A 8 0.52 -18.20 1.83
CA LYS A 8 -0.86 -18.12 1.30
C LYS A 8 -1.65 -17.00 1.98
N GLY A 9 -2.31 -16.17 1.17
CA GLY A 9 -3.18 -15.08 1.62
C GLY A 9 -2.55 -13.69 1.56
N TYR A 10 -1.24 -13.57 1.33
CA TYR A 10 -0.64 -12.27 1.02
C TYR A 10 -1.11 -11.76 -0.35
N GLY A 11 -1.44 -10.47 -0.42
CA GLY A 11 -1.75 -9.80 -1.68
C GLY A 11 -0.49 -9.61 -2.53
N LEU A 12 -0.68 -9.41 -3.85
CA LEU A 12 0.43 -9.36 -4.81
C LEU A 12 1.44 -8.26 -4.46
N GLY A 13 0.97 -7.09 -4.01
CA GLY A 13 1.86 -6.00 -3.59
C GLY A 13 2.89 -6.45 -2.55
N ASN A 14 2.45 -7.18 -1.52
CA ASN A 14 3.35 -7.71 -0.49
C ASN A 14 4.29 -8.79 -1.06
N GLN A 15 3.76 -9.69 -1.90
CA GLN A 15 4.59 -10.71 -2.56
C GLN A 15 5.71 -10.06 -3.39
N LEU A 16 5.42 -8.99 -4.12
CA LEU A 16 6.43 -8.28 -4.92
C LEU A 16 7.45 -7.56 -4.03
N PHE A 17 7.07 -7.04 -2.86
CA PHE A 17 8.04 -6.53 -1.88
C PHE A 17 8.97 -7.64 -1.37
N PHE A 18 8.42 -8.81 -1.00
CA PHE A 18 9.22 -9.95 -0.56
C PHE A 18 10.20 -10.39 -1.65
N TYR A 19 9.72 -10.44 -2.89
CA TYR A 19 10.52 -10.73 -4.06
C TYR A 19 11.68 -9.73 -4.25
N VAL A 20 11.35 -8.44 -4.34
CA VAL A 20 12.32 -7.38 -4.60
C VAL A 20 13.35 -7.28 -3.49
N VAL A 21 12.93 -7.25 -2.22
CA VAL A 21 13.86 -7.07 -1.10
C VAL A 21 14.78 -8.28 -0.96
N THR A 22 14.27 -9.51 -1.10
CA THR A 22 15.11 -10.72 -1.07
C THR A 22 16.17 -10.66 -2.16
N ARG A 23 15.77 -10.30 -3.39
CA ARG A 23 16.69 -10.20 -4.52
C ARG A 23 17.72 -9.07 -4.34
N CYS A 24 17.31 -7.91 -3.80
CA CYS A 24 18.22 -6.82 -3.46
C CYS A 24 19.25 -7.22 -2.39
N MET A 25 18.83 -7.95 -1.35
CA MET A 25 19.74 -8.40 -0.30
C MET A 25 20.74 -9.45 -0.82
N ALA A 26 20.27 -10.38 -1.66
CA ALA A 26 21.13 -11.36 -2.33
C ALA A 26 22.15 -10.68 -3.26
N GLU A 27 21.71 -9.70 -4.05
CA GLU A 27 22.56 -8.90 -4.92
C GLU A 27 23.64 -8.13 -4.14
N GLU A 28 23.27 -7.49 -3.01
CA GLU A 28 24.22 -6.77 -2.15
C GLU A 28 25.31 -7.69 -1.59
N LYS A 29 24.98 -8.96 -1.34
CA LYS A 29 25.90 -9.95 -0.75
C LYS A 29 26.63 -10.80 -1.79
N GLY A 30 26.26 -10.70 -3.07
CA GLY A 30 26.84 -11.51 -4.15
C GLY A 30 26.54 -13.01 -4.01
N VAL A 31 25.36 -13.35 -3.50
CA VAL A 31 24.91 -14.75 -3.30
C VAL A 31 23.63 -15.02 -4.07
N ASP A 32 23.30 -16.29 -4.27
CA ASP A 32 22.03 -16.69 -4.91
C ASP A 32 20.81 -16.27 -4.07
N PHE A 33 19.65 -16.20 -4.72
CA PHE A 33 18.36 -16.02 -4.05
C PHE A 33 17.39 -17.16 -4.32
N GLY A 34 16.40 -17.31 -3.44
CA GLY A 34 15.40 -18.36 -3.56
C GLY A 34 14.17 -18.15 -2.71
N PHE A 35 13.13 -18.95 -2.95
CA PHE A 35 11.87 -18.84 -2.22
C PHE A 35 11.31 -20.20 -1.83
N ILE A 36 10.70 -20.25 -0.66
CA ILE A 36 9.78 -21.32 -0.26
C ILE A 36 8.41 -21.03 -0.89
N ASN A 37 7.79 -22.04 -1.48
CA ASN A 37 6.48 -21.99 -2.15
C ASN A 37 6.39 -21.00 -3.33
N PRO A 38 7.32 -21.01 -4.30
CA PRO A 38 7.32 -20.09 -5.44
C PRO A 38 6.00 -20.11 -6.26
N GLY A 39 5.29 -21.24 -6.28
CA GLY A 39 3.98 -21.36 -6.94
C GLY A 39 2.86 -20.50 -6.35
N GLN A 40 3.05 -19.83 -5.21
CA GLN A 40 2.05 -18.91 -4.63
C GLN A 40 2.10 -17.49 -5.23
N VAL A 41 3.16 -17.13 -5.97
CA VAL A 41 3.31 -15.79 -6.54
C VAL A 41 2.22 -15.51 -7.58
N GLY A 42 1.52 -14.38 -7.42
CA GLY A 42 0.39 -14.00 -8.28
C GLY A 42 -0.89 -14.79 -8.00
N ASN A 43 -0.86 -15.81 -7.13
CA ASN A 43 -2.01 -16.57 -6.67
C ASN A 43 -2.51 -15.99 -5.33
N VAL A 44 -3.36 -14.97 -5.44
CA VAL A 44 -3.90 -14.19 -4.32
C VAL A 44 -5.39 -14.46 -4.17
N PHE A 45 -6.02 -13.99 -3.09
CA PHE A 45 -7.46 -14.23 -2.84
C PHE A 45 -8.38 -13.84 -4.02
N HIS A 46 -7.99 -12.85 -4.83
CA HIS A 46 -8.74 -12.33 -5.97
C HIS A 46 -8.28 -12.86 -7.34
N SER A 47 -7.26 -13.73 -7.42
CA SER A 47 -6.76 -14.28 -8.70
C SER A 47 -5.94 -15.54 -8.47
N ASN A 48 -6.20 -16.59 -9.27
CA ASN A 48 -5.42 -17.83 -9.29
C ASN A 48 -4.73 -18.05 -10.65
N LYS A 49 -4.41 -16.96 -11.36
CA LYS A 49 -3.78 -17.00 -12.69
C LYS A 49 -2.25 -16.92 -12.63
N GLY A 50 -1.66 -16.87 -11.44
CA GLY A 50 -0.24 -16.58 -11.25
C GLY A 50 0.19 -15.25 -11.88
N MET A 51 1.48 -15.13 -12.15
CA MET A 51 2.09 -13.96 -12.80
C MET A 51 2.02 -14.04 -14.34
N TYR A 52 0.84 -14.30 -14.93
CA TYR A 52 0.72 -14.52 -16.38
C TYR A 52 1.26 -13.37 -17.26
N PHE A 53 1.32 -12.14 -16.73
CA PHE A 53 1.76 -10.92 -17.44
C PHE A 53 3.25 -10.57 -17.24
N MET A 54 4.01 -11.36 -16.47
CA MET A 54 5.44 -11.17 -16.22
C MET A 54 6.18 -12.51 -16.16
N ASP A 55 7.41 -12.56 -16.67
CA ASP A 55 8.30 -13.70 -16.41
C ASP A 55 9.17 -13.38 -15.20
N ILE A 56 8.67 -13.71 -14.01
CA ILE A 56 9.42 -13.51 -12.77
C ILE A 56 10.40 -14.67 -12.57
N ASP A 57 11.68 -14.33 -12.56
CA ASP A 57 12.75 -15.21 -12.10
C ASP A 57 12.70 -15.31 -10.57
N LEU A 58 12.26 -16.47 -10.07
CA LEU A 58 12.13 -16.78 -8.64
C LEU A 58 13.40 -17.45 -8.07
N GLY A 59 14.50 -17.51 -8.82
CA GLY A 59 15.73 -18.14 -8.34
C GLY A 59 15.53 -19.62 -7.97
N THR A 60 16.17 -20.06 -6.89
CA THR A 60 16.13 -21.46 -6.46
C THR A 60 14.91 -21.72 -5.56
N GLU A 61 14.13 -22.76 -5.87
CA GLU A 61 13.09 -23.23 -4.96
C GLU A 61 13.72 -23.84 -3.70
N ILE A 62 13.28 -23.35 -2.54
CA ILE A 62 13.70 -23.85 -1.23
C ILE A 62 12.62 -24.81 -0.75
N PRO A 63 12.92 -26.12 -0.58
CA PRO A 63 11.95 -27.06 -0.04
C PRO A 63 11.47 -26.61 1.36
N PRO A 64 10.16 -26.65 1.68
CA PRO A 64 9.66 -26.23 2.99
C PRO A 64 10.31 -26.95 4.17
N GLU A 65 10.69 -28.22 4.01
CA GLU A 65 11.42 -29.05 4.98
C GLU A 65 12.86 -28.56 5.24
N ASP A 66 13.42 -27.75 4.35
CA ASP A 66 14.77 -27.22 4.47
C ASP A 66 14.81 -25.89 5.23
N ARG A 67 13.66 -25.34 5.65
CA ARG A 67 13.56 -24.07 6.38
C ARG A 67 14.50 -24.00 7.59
N ASP A 68 14.58 -25.07 8.38
CA ASP A 68 15.38 -25.12 9.61
C ASP A 68 16.89 -25.18 9.34
N LYS A 69 17.31 -25.33 8.08
CA LYS A 69 18.71 -25.27 7.66
C LYS A 69 19.22 -23.83 7.48
N TYR A 70 18.32 -22.84 7.50
CA TYR A 70 18.65 -21.42 7.32
C TYR A 70 18.60 -20.65 8.63
N THR A 71 19.41 -19.59 8.71
CA THR A 71 19.24 -18.56 9.73
C THR A 71 17.94 -17.81 9.48
N ILE A 72 17.09 -17.63 10.49
CA ILE A 72 15.82 -16.89 10.33
C ILE A 72 16.00 -15.46 10.81
N PHE A 73 15.90 -14.50 9.89
CA PHE A 73 15.81 -13.09 10.19
C PHE A 73 14.34 -12.65 10.25
N ASN A 74 13.93 -12.05 11.36
CA ASN A 74 12.65 -11.37 11.49
C ASN A 74 12.88 -9.87 11.67
N GLU A 75 12.31 -9.10 10.74
CA GLU A 75 12.29 -7.65 10.79
C GLU A 75 11.59 -7.17 12.07
N GLN A 76 12.02 -6.03 12.57
CA GLN A 76 11.38 -5.36 13.70
C GLN A 76 9.86 -5.23 13.52
N ASP A 77 9.12 -5.56 14.58
CA ASP A 77 7.66 -5.56 14.60
C ASP A 77 7.12 -4.75 15.80
N ASP A 78 7.22 -3.42 15.72
CA ASP A 78 6.66 -2.51 16.70
C ASP A 78 5.16 -2.28 16.45
N ARG A 79 4.38 -2.31 17.53
CA ARG A 79 2.90 -2.28 17.52
C ARG A 79 2.33 -1.16 18.39
N LEU A 80 1.34 -0.44 17.86
CA LEU A 80 0.48 0.46 18.66
C LEU A 80 -0.88 -0.18 18.91
N TYR A 81 -1.22 -0.40 20.18
CA TYR A 81 -2.53 -0.92 20.58
C TYR A 81 -3.52 0.23 20.78
N MET A 82 -4.49 0.37 19.87
CA MET A 82 -5.39 1.52 19.80
C MET A 82 -6.85 1.13 19.59
N GLY A 83 -7.76 1.96 20.11
CA GLY A 83 -9.21 1.79 19.98
C GLY A 83 -9.77 2.24 18.64
N ASN A 84 -9.07 1.93 17.55
CA ASN A 84 -9.45 2.33 16.20
C ASN A 84 -10.26 1.25 15.52
N SER A 85 -9.86 -0.02 15.69
CA SER A 85 -10.51 -1.19 15.12
C SER A 85 -10.37 -2.38 16.05
N ARG A 86 -11.04 -3.49 15.75
CA ARG A 86 -10.81 -4.74 16.48
C ARG A 86 -9.36 -5.21 16.31
N HIS A 87 -8.82 -5.08 15.10
CA HIS A 87 -7.45 -5.46 14.78
C HIS A 87 -6.41 -4.63 15.57
N ASP A 88 -6.54 -3.30 15.60
CA ASP A 88 -5.60 -2.44 16.34
C ASP A 88 -5.66 -2.68 17.84
N MET A 89 -6.78 -3.17 18.36
CA MET A 89 -6.92 -3.52 19.77
C MET A 89 -6.29 -4.88 20.11
N SER A 90 -6.44 -5.88 19.23
CA SER A 90 -5.99 -7.26 19.50
C SER A 90 -4.54 -7.52 19.07
N ASN A 91 -4.20 -7.08 17.87
CA ASN A 91 -2.92 -7.37 17.20
C ASN A 91 -1.99 -6.16 17.26
N GLY A 92 -2.57 -4.96 17.28
CA GLY A 92 -1.84 -3.70 17.21
C GLY A 92 -1.61 -3.25 15.77
N CYS A 93 -1.56 -1.94 15.59
CA CYS A 93 -1.16 -1.30 14.34
C CYS A 93 0.36 -1.44 14.17
N TYR A 94 0.83 -1.98 13.04
CA TYR A 94 2.26 -2.04 12.72
C TYR A 94 2.82 -0.63 12.52
N ILE A 95 3.96 -0.32 13.12
CA ILE A 95 4.57 1.02 13.07
C ILE A 95 6.09 0.99 12.90
N SER A 96 6.71 -0.14 12.56
CA SER A 96 8.17 -0.15 12.37
C SER A 96 8.59 0.63 11.12
N GLY A 97 9.82 1.12 11.14
CA GLY A 97 10.54 1.61 9.96
C GLY A 97 11.56 0.59 9.47
N ALA A 98 12.58 1.06 8.75
CA ALA A 98 13.72 0.23 8.34
C ALA A 98 14.43 -0.41 9.54
N ASP A 99 14.69 -1.70 9.45
CA ASP A 99 15.53 -2.46 10.36
C ASP A 99 16.94 -2.59 9.77
N LYS A 100 17.89 -1.85 10.34
CA LYS A 100 19.27 -1.79 9.83
C LYS A 100 19.96 -3.15 9.83
N ARG A 101 19.53 -4.08 10.70
CA ARG A 101 20.07 -5.44 10.78
C ARG A 101 19.82 -6.24 9.51
N LEU A 102 18.82 -5.86 8.69
CA LEU A 102 18.57 -6.51 7.41
C LEU A 102 19.77 -6.38 6.46
N PHE A 103 20.52 -5.27 6.49
CA PHE A 103 21.72 -5.09 5.67
C PHE A 103 22.93 -5.90 6.18
N GLU A 104 22.86 -6.34 7.43
CA GLU A 104 23.90 -7.10 8.13
C GLU A 104 23.70 -8.62 8.03
N ILE A 105 22.63 -9.08 7.38
CA ILE A 105 22.40 -10.52 7.20
C ILE A 105 23.52 -11.15 6.38
N GLU A 106 23.81 -12.41 6.68
CA GLU A 106 24.81 -13.21 6.01
C GLU A 106 24.16 -14.21 5.06
N ASP A 107 25.01 -14.91 4.32
CA ASP A 107 24.56 -16.02 3.49
C ASP A 107 23.79 -17.08 4.31
N ASN A 108 22.94 -17.87 3.64
CA ASN A 108 22.12 -18.91 4.25
C ASN A 108 21.10 -18.34 5.25
N THR A 109 20.40 -17.26 4.86
CA THR A 109 19.39 -16.57 5.68
C THR A 109 18.03 -16.51 4.99
N LEU A 110 16.95 -16.84 5.72
CA LEU A 110 15.57 -16.53 5.34
C LEU A 110 15.09 -15.25 6.02
N ILE A 111 14.63 -14.28 5.23
CA ILE A 111 14.14 -12.99 5.72
C ILE A 111 12.61 -12.98 5.80
N TYR A 112 12.08 -12.48 6.90
CA TYR A 112 10.65 -12.31 7.15
C TYR A 112 10.37 -10.92 7.71
N GLY A 113 9.25 -10.32 7.31
CA GLY A 113 8.89 -8.99 7.78
C GLY A 113 7.78 -8.36 6.95
N ASN A 114 7.64 -7.04 7.12
CA ASN A 114 6.85 -6.23 6.20
C ASN A 114 7.66 -5.94 4.92
N LEU A 115 8.97 -5.67 5.07
CA LEU A 115 9.94 -5.55 3.97
C LEU A 115 9.52 -4.53 2.90
N GLN A 116 8.94 -3.40 3.30
CA GLN A 116 8.43 -2.38 2.35
C GLN A 116 9.22 -1.09 2.35
N ASP A 117 10.31 -0.99 3.12
CA ASP A 117 11.07 0.26 3.25
C ASP A 117 11.87 0.54 1.98
N GLU A 118 11.79 1.78 1.49
CA GLU A 118 12.50 2.25 0.30
C GLU A 118 14.01 1.98 0.38
N SER A 119 14.61 2.13 1.56
CA SER A 119 16.05 1.96 1.75
C SER A 119 16.55 0.55 1.43
N TYR A 120 15.67 -0.45 1.43
CA TYR A 120 16.03 -1.84 1.12
C TYR A 120 16.27 -2.09 -0.36
N PHE A 121 15.70 -1.27 -1.25
CA PHE A 121 15.65 -1.58 -2.67
C PHE A 121 15.95 -0.40 -3.60
N GLU A 122 15.94 0.84 -3.11
CA GLU A 122 16.07 2.03 -3.97
C GLU A 122 17.38 2.07 -4.77
N LYS A 123 18.48 1.64 -4.17
CA LYS A 123 19.79 1.50 -4.83
C LYS A 123 19.73 0.63 -6.10
N TYR A 124 18.75 -0.27 -6.18
CA TYR A 124 18.56 -1.25 -7.24
C TYR A 124 17.40 -0.91 -8.18
N ARG A 125 16.83 0.31 -8.12
CA ARG A 125 15.64 0.70 -8.90
C ARG A 125 15.71 0.33 -10.38
N ASP A 126 16.84 0.56 -11.04
CA ASP A 126 16.97 0.24 -12.46
C ASP A 126 16.95 -1.26 -12.73
N LYS A 127 17.57 -2.09 -11.88
CA LYS A 127 17.46 -3.55 -11.97
C LYS A 127 16.04 -4.04 -11.70
N ILE A 128 15.33 -3.40 -10.76
CA ILE A 128 13.95 -3.76 -10.41
C ILE A 128 13.01 -3.55 -11.61
N LYS A 129 13.23 -2.53 -12.44
CA LYS A 129 12.48 -2.33 -13.70
C LYS A 129 12.63 -3.52 -14.65
N ASP A 130 13.83 -4.10 -14.73
CA ASP A 130 14.08 -5.28 -15.53
C ASP A 130 13.49 -6.55 -14.89
N TRP A 131 13.63 -6.70 -13.57
CA TRP A 131 13.11 -7.86 -12.83
C TRP A 131 11.58 -7.95 -12.85
N LEU A 132 10.90 -6.80 -12.88
CA LEU A 132 9.44 -6.68 -12.93
C LEU A 132 8.95 -6.29 -14.32
N LYS A 133 9.71 -6.62 -15.37
CA LYS A 133 9.35 -6.27 -16.73
C LYS A 133 8.08 -7.00 -17.16
N VAL A 134 7.11 -6.22 -17.65
CA VAL A 134 5.87 -6.73 -18.24
C VAL A 134 6.17 -7.33 -19.61
N LYS A 135 5.51 -8.44 -19.94
CA LYS A 135 5.60 -9.08 -21.26
C LYS A 135 5.14 -8.14 -22.37
N PRO A 136 5.78 -8.10 -23.55
CA PRO A 136 5.36 -7.22 -24.64
C PRO A 136 3.88 -7.33 -25.02
N GLU A 137 3.30 -8.54 -24.95
CA GLU A 137 1.89 -8.80 -25.25
C GLU A 137 0.91 -8.36 -24.15
N ALA A 138 1.39 -8.13 -22.92
CA ALA A 138 0.59 -7.62 -21.81
C ALA A 138 0.81 -6.12 -21.58
N GLU A 139 1.88 -5.54 -22.15
CA GLU A 139 2.20 -4.13 -22.05
C GLU A 139 1.18 -3.27 -22.80
N SER A 140 0.79 -2.14 -22.21
CA SER A 140 -0.23 -1.26 -22.78
C SER A 140 -0.04 0.18 -22.33
N TYR A 141 -0.16 1.11 -23.28
CA TYR A 141 -0.13 2.56 -23.06
C TYR A 141 -1.50 3.20 -23.33
N GLU A 142 -2.57 2.40 -23.35
CA GLU A 142 -3.95 2.83 -23.65
C GLU A 142 -4.38 4.04 -22.81
N TYR A 143 -3.96 4.10 -21.55
CA TYR A 143 -4.30 5.17 -20.61
C TYR A 143 -3.09 6.05 -20.23
N THR A 144 -2.05 6.07 -21.06
CA THR A 144 -0.90 6.95 -20.88
C THR A 144 -1.17 8.28 -21.58
N SER A 145 -1.50 9.32 -20.81
CA SER A 145 -1.75 10.66 -21.35
C SER A 145 -1.26 11.77 -20.43
N ASP A 146 -0.96 12.94 -21.00
CA ASP A 146 -0.61 14.16 -20.25
C ASP A 146 -1.82 14.87 -19.61
N ASP A 147 -3.02 14.48 -20.00
CA ASP A 147 -4.28 15.03 -19.51
C ASP A 147 -5.11 14.03 -18.70
N LEU A 148 -4.58 12.84 -18.38
CA LEU A 148 -5.31 11.80 -17.66
C LEU A 148 -4.61 11.46 -16.33
N CYS A 149 -5.38 11.56 -15.24
CA CYS A 149 -4.99 11.07 -13.93
C CYS A 149 -5.76 9.78 -13.60
N ILE A 150 -5.01 8.72 -13.31
CA ILE A 150 -5.60 7.46 -12.84
C ILE A 150 -5.78 7.52 -11.32
N ILE A 151 -6.98 7.16 -10.85
CA ILE A 151 -7.32 7.07 -9.44
C ILE A 151 -7.41 5.60 -9.07
N ASN A 152 -6.46 5.12 -8.27
CA ASN A 152 -6.54 3.79 -7.69
C ASN A 152 -7.40 3.82 -6.43
N ILE A 153 -8.57 3.17 -6.47
CA ILE A 153 -9.42 2.99 -5.29
C ILE A 153 -9.31 1.54 -4.81
N ARG A 154 -8.91 1.37 -3.55
CA ARG A 154 -8.98 0.07 -2.85
C ARG A 154 -10.34 -0.10 -2.19
N GLY A 155 -11.14 -1.03 -2.70
CA GLY A 155 -12.40 -1.50 -2.14
C GLY A 155 -12.25 -2.82 -1.39
N GLY A 156 -13.15 -3.77 -1.64
CA GLY A 156 -13.11 -5.12 -1.07
C GLY A 156 -13.14 -5.12 0.46
N GLU A 157 -12.15 -5.79 1.07
CA GLU A 157 -12.06 -5.91 2.52
C GLU A 157 -11.91 -4.57 3.24
N TYR A 158 -11.50 -3.50 2.56
CA TYR A 158 -11.30 -2.20 3.20
C TYR A 158 -12.63 -1.52 3.53
N THR A 159 -13.70 -1.76 2.75
CA THR A 159 -14.94 -0.97 2.72
C THR A 159 -15.72 -0.86 4.05
N ASN A 160 -15.39 -1.70 5.03
CA ASN A 160 -16.00 -1.74 6.37
C ASN A 160 -15.03 -1.31 7.49
N HIS A 161 -13.86 -0.79 7.15
CA HIS A 161 -12.80 -0.41 8.07
C HIS A 161 -12.55 1.10 8.03
N PRO A 162 -13.19 1.92 8.88
CA PRO A 162 -13.06 3.38 8.84
C PRO A 162 -11.65 3.90 9.09
N GLU A 163 -10.82 3.14 9.79
CA GLU A 163 -9.41 3.45 10.02
C GLU A 163 -8.57 3.33 8.73
N LEU A 164 -9.02 2.52 7.77
CA LEU A 164 -8.26 2.06 6.59
C LEU A 164 -8.84 2.58 5.27
N TYR A 165 -10.16 2.58 5.12
CA TYR A 165 -10.89 2.93 3.90
C TYR A 165 -10.86 4.44 3.66
N LEU A 166 -10.12 4.88 2.63
CA LEU A 166 -10.03 6.28 2.27
C LEU A 166 -11.41 6.84 1.92
N ASP A 167 -11.73 7.99 2.49
CA ASP A 167 -13.03 8.59 2.26
C ASP A 167 -13.05 9.41 0.96
N ARG A 168 -14.27 9.72 0.49
CA ARG A 168 -14.47 10.59 -0.68
C ARG A 168 -13.72 11.92 -0.59
N LYS A 169 -13.55 12.48 0.61
CA LYS A 169 -12.89 13.77 0.79
C LYS A 169 -11.41 13.69 0.42
N TYR A 170 -10.73 12.60 0.77
CA TYR A 170 -9.35 12.35 0.33
C TYR A 170 -9.22 12.46 -1.21
N PHE A 171 -10.05 11.73 -1.94
CA PHE A 171 -9.99 11.70 -3.40
C PHE A 171 -10.37 13.04 -4.03
N LEU A 172 -11.41 13.72 -3.53
CA LEU A 172 -11.81 15.03 -4.06
C LEU A 172 -10.73 16.09 -3.86
N ASN A 173 -10.09 16.13 -2.69
CA ASN A 173 -8.96 17.03 -2.44
C ASN A 173 -7.78 16.74 -3.40
N ALA A 174 -7.50 15.45 -3.66
CA ALA A 174 -6.43 15.06 -4.56
C ALA A 174 -6.74 15.43 -6.02
N ILE A 175 -8.01 15.26 -6.45
CA ILE A 175 -8.50 15.72 -7.75
C ILE A 175 -8.36 17.24 -7.89
N GLU A 176 -8.74 18.00 -6.86
CA GLU A 176 -8.55 19.46 -6.85
C GLU A 176 -7.07 19.85 -6.99
N HIS A 177 -6.16 19.12 -6.34
CA HIS A 177 -4.73 19.34 -6.50
C HIS A 177 -4.24 19.03 -7.92
N MET A 178 -4.65 17.90 -8.49
CA MET A 178 -4.29 17.53 -9.87
C MET A 178 -4.84 18.54 -10.90
N LYS A 179 -6.02 19.12 -10.65
CA LYS A 179 -6.57 20.21 -11.48
C LYS A 179 -5.78 21.52 -11.40
N LYS A 180 -5.04 21.77 -10.31
CA LYS A 180 -4.11 22.92 -10.23
C LYS A 180 -2.86 22.68 -11.08
N ILE A 181 -2.44 21.42 -11.23
CA ILE A 181 -1.32 21.04 -12.10
C ILE A 181 -1.75 21.16 -13.57
N ASN A 182 -2.93 20.64 -13.92
CA ASN A 182 -3.51 20.77 -15.26
C ASN A 182 -5.02 21.03 -15.14
N PRO A 183 -5.52 22.24 -15.48
CA PRO A 183 -6.95 22.56 -15.40
C PRO A 183 -7.85 21.67 -16.28
N ASN A 184 -7.30 21.08 -17.34
CA ASN A 184 -8.00 20.18 -18.26
C ASN A 184 -7.85 18.70 -17.87
N MET A 185 -7.31 18.38 -16.69
CA MET A 185 -7.10 17.01 -16.23
C MET A 185 -8.42 16.22 -16.21
N ARG A 186 -8.43 15.10 -16.93
CA ARG A 186 -9.44 14.04 -16.88
C ARG A 186 -9.07 13.03 -15.81
N PHE A 187 -10.06 12.31 -15.31
CA PHE A 187 -9.88 11.36 -14.22
C PHE A 187 -10.61 10.06 -14.54
N MET A 188 -9.93 8.95 -14.30
CA MET A 188 -10.48 7.60 -14.46
C MET A 188 -10.13 6.77 -13.23
N VAL A 189 -11.12 6.04 -12.69
CA VAL A 189 -10.93 5.15 -11.56
C VAL A 189 -10.56 3.75 -12.06
N VAL A 190 -9.50 3.18 -11.47
CA VAL A 190 -9.11 1.78 -11.61
C VAL A 190 -9.17 1.13 -10.24
N THR A 191 -9.88 0.01 -10.12
CA THR A 191 -10.18 -0.61 -8.83
C THR A 191 -10.41 -2.12 -8.97
N GLU A 192 -10.19 -2.86 -7.89
CA GLU A 192 -10.67 -4.25 -7.79
C GLU A 192 -12.17 -4.36 -7.43
N ASP A 193 -12.84 -3.25 -7.10
CA ASP A 193 -14.22 -3.24 -6.62
C ASP A 193 -14.97 -2.00 -7.13
N GLU A 194 -15.55 -2.12 -8.33
CA GLU A 194 -16.31 -1.03 -8.96
C GLU A 194 -17.52 -0.60 -8.13
N GLU A 195 -18.16 -1.50 -7.40
CA GLU A 195 -19.34 -1.18 -6.60
C GLU A 195 -18.96 -0.24 -5.45
N ALA A 196 -17.85 -0.53 -4.75
CA ALA A 196 -17.30 0.34 -3.73
C ALA A 196 -16.80 1.66 -4.30
N ALA A 197 -16.06 1.63 -5.41
CA ALA A 197 -15.57 2.84 -6.07
C ALA A 197 -16.70 3.77 -6.51
N ARG A 198 -17.75 3.25 -7.19
CA ARG A 198 -18.94 4.03 -7.56
C ARG A 198 -19.72 4.55 -6.35
N LYS A 199 -19.54 3.98 -5.15
CA LYS A 199 -20.08 4.57 -3.91
C LYS A 199 -19.29 5.77 -3.43
N VAL A 200 -17.99 5.84 -3.73
CA VAL A 200 -17.07 6.91 -3.30
C VAL A 200 -17.01 8.03 -4.34
N LEU A 201 -16.82 7.70 -5.62
CA LEU A 201 -16.64 8.61 -6.75
C LEU A 201 -17.60 8.25 -7.91
N PRO A 202 -18.93 8.36 -7.73
CA PRO A 202 -19.89 8.04 -8.79
C PRO A 202 -19.77 8.91 -10.04
N GLU A 203 -19.13 10.08 -9.97
CA GLU A 203 -19.02 11.04 -11.08
C GLU A 203 -17.98 10.68 -12.14
N TYR A 204 -17.12 9.72 -11.87
CA TYR A 204 -15.98 9.40 -12.73
C TYR A 204 -16.15 8.02 -13.34
N GLU A 205 -15.62 7.88 -14.55
CA GLU A 205 -15.46 6.59 -15.23
C GLU A 205 -14.71 5.63 -14.31
N CYS A 206 -15.18 4.39 -14.21
CA CYS A 206 -14.68 3.41 -13.26
C CYS A 206 -14.58 2.05 -13.92
N HIS A 207 -13.37 1.49 -13.91
CA HIS A 207 -13.04 0.20 -14.49
C HIS A 207 -12.47 -0.75 -13.45
N HIS A 208 -12.88 -2.01 -13.57
CA HIS A 208 -12.17 -3.17 -13.08
C HIS A 208 -11.79 -4.05 -14.27
N PHE A 209 -10.49 -4.18 -14.54
CA PHE A 209 -10.00 -5.01 -15.63
C PHE A 209 -9.66 -6.42 -15.11
N ASP A 210 -8.40 -6.80 -15.21
CA ASP A 210 -7.81 -7.91 -14.50
C ASP A 210 -6.50 -7.43 -13.85
N MET A 211 -5.90 -8.30 -13.03
CA MET A 211 -4.68 -7.95 -12.28
C MET A 211 -3.55 -7.41 -13.17
N GLY A 212 -3.34 -8.00 -14.34
CA GLY A 212 -2.28 -7.59 -15.27
C GLY A 212 -2.57 -6.23 -15.89
N LYS A 213 -3.79 -6.02 -16.42
CA LYS A 213 -4.19 -4.74 -17.00
C LYS A 213 -4.27 -3.63 -15.95
N ASP A 214 -4.72 -3.92 -14.74
CA ASP A 214 -4.69 -2.98 -13.61
C ASP A 214 -3.23 -2.59 -13.26
N TYR A 215 -2.32 -3.57 -13.17
CA TYR A 215 -0.90 -3.32 -12.91
C TYR A 215 -0.29 -2.40 -13.98
N VAL A 216 -0.49 -2.74 -15.26
CA VAL A 216 0.07 -2.01 -16.41
C VAL A 216 -0.52 -0.60 -16.52
N THR A 217 -1.82 -0.44 -16.27
CA THR A 217 -2.47 0.86 -16.26
C THR A 217 -1.88 1.77 -15.18
N LEU A 218 -1.57 1.25 -14.00
CA LEU A 218 -0.89 2.02 -12.96
C LEU A 218 0.58 2.28 -13.30
N LYS A 219 1.31 1.29 -13.83
CA LYS A 219 2.73 1.41 -14.21
C LYS A 219 2.94 2.51 -15.25
N ASN A 220 2.07 2.60 -16.26
CA ASN A 220 2.24 3.52 -17.38
C ASN A 220 1.43 4.82 -17.24
N ALA A 221 0.78 5.06 -16.10
CA ALA A 221 0.10 6.32 -15.83
C ALA A 221 1.10 7.45 -15.54
N ARG A 222 0.87 8.63 -16.12
CA ARG A 222 1.68 9.83 -15.86
C ARG A 222 1.27 10.54 -14.58
N TYR A 223 -0.02 10.52 -14.26
CA TYR A 223 -0.59 11.14 -13.07
C TYR A 223 -1.41 10.13 -12.26
N LEU A 224 -1.15 10.04 -10.95
CA LEU A 224 -1.77 9.04 -10.09
C LEU A 224 -2.31 9.62 -8.79
N ILE A 225 -3.48 9.14 -8.38
CA ILE A 225 -4.00 9.27 -7.01
C ILE A 225 -4.12 7.85 -6.45
N LEU A 226 -3.31 7.52 -5.46
CA LEU A 226 -3.15 6.17 -4.93
C LEU A 226 -4.03 5.91 -3.70
N SER A 227 -4.32 4.63 -3.46
CA SER A 227 -4.89 4.17 -2.19
C SER A 227 -3.81 3.63 -1.25
N ASN A 228 -4.19 3.31 0.00
CA ASN A 228 -3.33 2.66 1.00
C ASN A 228 -3.03 1.18 0.67
N SER A 229 -2.63 0.86 -0.57
CA SER A 229 -2.41 -0.51 -1.03
C SER A 229 -1.01 -0.69 -1.59
N SER A 230 -0.26 -1.66 -1.04
CA SER A 230 1.07 -2.04 -1.53
C SER A 230 1.06 -2.48 -2.98
N PHE A 231 -0.08 -2.94 -3.51
CA PHE A 231 -0.25 -3.31 -4.93
C PHE A 231 0.20 -2.20 -5.88
N SER A 232 -0.10 -0.95 -5.54
CA SER A 232 0.21 0.20 -6.39
C SER A 232 1.68 0.62 -6.36
N ILE A 233 2.45 0.21 -5.35
CA ILE A 233 3.82 0.74 -5.17
C ILE A 233 4.78 0.18 -6.22
N MET A 234 4.73 -1.12 -6.51
CA MET A 234 5.64 -1.75 -7.48
C MET A 234 5.44 -1.29 -8.93
N PRO A 235 4.19 -1.12 -9.44
CA PRO A 235 3.96 -0.44 -10.71
C PRO A 235 4.57 0.95 -10.76
N VAL A 236 4.40 1.74 -9.70
CA VAL A 236 4.88 3.13 -9.64
C VAL A 236 6.41 3.18 -9.56
N LEU A 237 7.01 2.30 -8.76
CA LEU A 237 8.46 2.17 -8.60
C LEU A 237 9.15 1.83 -9.94
N SER A 238 8.54 0.92 -10.71
CA SER A 238 9.05 0.45 -12.01
C SER A 238 8.62 1.32 -13.20
N SER A 239 7.85 2.39 -12.97
CA SER A 239 7.37 3.28 -14.02
C SER A 239 8.51 4.04 -14.71
N THR A 240 8.39 4.21 -16.02
CA THR A 240 9.19 5.13 -16.83
C THR A 240 8.38 6.34 -17.31
N GLU A 241 7.08 6.39 -17.02
CA GLU A 241 6.14 7.42 -17.50
C GLU A 241 5.70 8.39 -16.39
N LEU A 242 5.83 7.99 -15.12
CA LEU A 242 5.31 8.74 -14.00
C LEU A 242 5.84 10.18 -13.95
N LYS A 243 4.91 11.14 -13.84
CA LYS A 243 5.21 12.56 -13.62
C LYS A 243 4.84 13.00 -12.21
N TYR A 244 3.70 12.53 -11.67
CA TYR A 244 3.24 12.93 -10.34
C TYR A 244 2.28 11.92 -9.72
N ALA A 245 2.56 11.48 -8.49
CA ALA A 245 1.67 10.59 -7.72
C ALA A 245 1.35 11.19 -6.35
N ILE A 246 0.06 11.18 -5.99
CA ILE A 246 -0.44 11.52 -4.66
C ILE A 246 -0.78 10.24 -3.92
N ALA A 247 -0.20 10.06 -2.74
CA ALA A 247 -0.51 9.02 -1.78
C ALA A 247 -1.15 9.61 -0.51
N PRO A 248 -1.90 8.79 0.24
CA PRO A 248 -2.41 9.17 1.55
C PRO A 248 -1.28 9.27 2.60
N LYS A 249 -1.18 10.43 3.26
CA LYS A 249 -0.30 10.60 4.44
C LYS A 249 -0.79 9.72 5.59
N TYR A 250 0.14 9.19 6.39
CA TYR A 250 -0.11 8.21 7.45
C TYR A 250 -0.68 6.91 6.91
N TRP A 251 -0.03 6.34 5.89
CA TRP A 251 -0.41 5.14 5.15
C TRP A 251 -1.26 4.16 5.98
N ALA A 252 -2.36 3.66 5.42
CA ALA A 252 -3.37 2.80 6.07
C ALA A 252 -4.09 3.39 7.30
N ARG A 253 -3.74 4.58 7.80
CA ARG A 253 -4.37 5.26 8.95
C ARG A 253 -4.65 6.74 8.72
N HIS A 254 -4.66 7.17 7.46
CA HIS A 254 -4.95 8.55 7.01
C HIS A 254 -6.12 9.20 7.75
N ASN A 255 -7.25 8.48 7.86
CA ASN A 255 -8.49 9.01 8.42
C ASN A 255 -8.40 9.32 9.91
N ILE A 256 -7.53 8.64 10.65
CA ILE A 256 -7.58 8.62 12.12
C ILE A 256 -6.27 9.03 12.78
N SER A 257 -5.17 9.07 12.03
CA SER A 257 -3.86 9.38 12.59
C SER A 257 -3.82 10.78 13.18
N ASP A 258 -3.11 10.88 14.30
CA ASP A 258 -2.74 12.13 14.97
C ASP A 258 -1.25 12.49 14.75
N GLY A 259 -0.58 11.80 13.84
CA GLY A 259 0.84 11.97 13.52
C GLY A 259 1.61 10.65 13.38
N PHE A 260 1.08 9.55 13.91
CA PHE A 260 1.68 8.22 13.72
C PHE A 260 1.46 7.68 12.30
N TRP A 261 2.36 6.84 11.82
CA TRP A 261 2.24 6.12 10.55
C TRP A 261 1.93 4.65 10.81
N SER A 262 0.99 4.05 10.08
CA SER A 262 0.91 2.59 10.04
C SER A 262 1.91 2.12 9.01
N SER A 263 3.02 1.56 9.50
CA SER A 263 4.30 1.38 8.79
C SER A 263 5.00 2.70 8.48
N GLU A 264 6.14 2.95 9.14
CA GLU A 264 7.03 4.06 8.78
C GLU A 264 7.70 3.80 7.42
N GLN A 265 7.75 2.54 6.99
CA GLN A 265 8.36 2.07 5.74
C GLN A 265 7.64 2.57 4.47
N ASN A 266 6.38 2.99 4.58
CA ASN A 266 5.58 3.42 3.43
C ASN A 266 5.74 4.92 3.09
N ILE A 267 6.89 5.51 3.46
CA ILE A 267 7.30 6.86 3.07
C ILE A 267 8.38 6.74 1.97
N TYR A 268 7.93 6.82 0.72
CA TYR A 268 8.70 6.69 -0.52
C TYR A 268 9.03 8.06 -1.11
N SER A 269 10.26 8.25 -1.54
CA SER A 269 10.78 9.51 -2.10
C SER A 269 10.11 9.93 -3.41
N PHE A 270 9.57 8.97 -4.16
CA PHE A 270 8.92 9.19 -5.45
C PHE A 270 7.41 9.50 -5.35
N LEU A 271 6.88 9.73 -4.13
CA LEU A 271 5.47 10.03 -3.88
C LEU A 271 5.29 11.36 -3.15
N HIS A 272 4.13 11.98 -3.36
CA HIS A 272 3.68 13.15 -2.61
C HIS A 272 2.53 12.76 -1.69
N TYR A 273 2.51 13.25 -0.45
CA TYR A 273 1.61 12.79 0.59
C TYR A 273 0.53 13.81 0.93
N GLN A 274 -0.74 13.44 0.76
CA GLN A 274 -1.86 14.31 1.12
C GLN A 274 -2.36 14.03 2.54
N ASP A 275 -2.54 15.07 3.35
CA ASP A 275 -3.20 14.98 4.66
C ASP A 275 -4.73 15.10 4.61
N LYS A 276 -5.40 14.96 5.77
CA LYS A 276 -6.87 15.07 5.89
C LYS A 276 -7.45 16.44 5.52
N LYS A 277 -6.60 17.46 5.41
CA LYS A 277 -6.97 18.83 5.02
C LYS A 277 -6.71 19.10 3.54
N GLY A 278 -6.13 18.16 2.80
CA GLY A 278 -5.80 18.33 1.38
C GLY A 278 -4.45 19.02 1.15
N ARG A 279 -3.61 19.16 2.18
CA ARG A 279 -2.26 19.69 2.01
C ARG A 279 -1.34 18.59 1.51
N ILE A 280 -0.48 18.91 0.55
CA ILE A 280 0.53 18.01 0.00
C ILE A 280 1.86 18.22 0.72
N PHE A 281 2.56 17.11 0.96
CA PHE A 281 3.84 17.05 1.63
C PHE A 281 4.81 16.19 0.82
N GLU A 282 6.07 16.57 0.84
CA GLU A 282 7.16 15.72 0.35
C GLU A 282 7.47 14.59 1.34
N ALA A 283 8.12 13.54 0.85
CA ALA A 283 8.55 12.40 1.67
C ALA A 283 9.42 12.83 2.86
N ASP A 284 10.36 13.75 2.64
CA ASP A 284 11.26 14.25 3.69
C ASP A 284 10.54 15.08 4.75
N GLU A 285 9.49 15.82 4.38
CA GLU A 285 8.63 16.50 5.34
C GLU A 285 7.88 15.50 6.20
N CYS A 286 7.37 14.42 5.59
CA CYS A 286 6.71 13.33 6.31
C CYS A 286 7.66 12.63 7.29
N ARG A 287 8.90 12.34 6.88
CA ARG A 287 9.93 11.75 7.75
C ARG A 287 10.28 12.69 8.92
N LYS A 288 10.47 13.99 8.67
CA LYS A 288 10.74 14.99 9.71
C LYS A 288 9.60 15.08 10.73
N GLU A 289 8.36 15.12 10.26
CA GLU A 289 7.20 15.14 11.16
C GLU A 289 7.08 13.86 11.99
N LEU A 290 7.33 12.70 11.39
CA LEU A 290 7.33 11.42 12.08
C LEU A 290 8.41 11.37 13.17
N GLU A 291 9.63 11.82 12.89
CA GLU A 291 10.70 11.88 13.88
C GLU A 291 10.38 12.83 15.05
N GLU A 292 9.75 13.97 14.78
CA GLU A 292 9.26 14.86 15.85
C GLU A 292 8.09 14.22 16.65
N TYR A 293 7.20 13.50 15.97
CA TYR A 293 6.11 12.77 16.63
C TYR A 293 6.65 11.71 17.58
N LYS A 294 7.65 10.93 17.17
CA LYS A 294 8.29 9.87 17.96
C LYS A 294 8.89 10.39 19.27
N LYS A 295 9.46 11.60 19.24
CA LYS A 295 10.05 12.25 20.42
C LYS A 295 9.00 12.74 21.44
N ARG A 296 7.83 13.18 20.97
CA ARG A 296 6.85 13.91 21.80
C ARG A 296 5.60 13.09 22.15
N SER A 297 5.29 12.06 21.37
CA SER A 297 4.02 11.34 21.49
C SER A 297 4.01 10.35 22.65
N VAL A 298 3.10 10.60 23.61
CA VAL A 298 2.80 9.65 24.70
C VAL A 298 2.21 8.33 24.16
N LEU A 299 1.56 8.36 23.00
CA LEU A 299 1.08 7.15 22.34
C LEU A 299 2.26 6.31 21.84
N TYR A 300 3.20 6.93 21.13
CA TYR A 300 4.38 6.25 20.57
C TYR A 300 5.34 5.74 21.64
N ALA A 301 5.52 6.49 22.73
CA ALA A 301 6.30 6.07 23.90
C ALA A 301 5.77 4.77 24.55
N ARG A 302 4.53 4.37 24.24
CA ARG A 302 3.89 3.15 24.75
C ARG A 302 3.74 2.05 23.69
N ARG A 303 4.48 2.13 22.58
CA ARG A 303 4.52 1.04 21.60
C ARG A 303 4.90 -0.29 22.28
N ASN A 304 4.36 -1.38 21.76
CA ASN A 304 4.49 -2.75 22.27
C ASN A 304 3.82 -2.99 23.64
N ILE A 305 3.16 -2.00 24.22
CA ILE A 305 2.47 -2.14 25.52
C ILE A 305 0.97 -2.30 25.30
N ARG A 306 0.42 -3.46 25.69
CA ARG A 306 -1.02 -3.71 25.68
C ARG A 306 -1.75 -2.83 26.72
N PRO A 307 -2.99 -2.40 26.42
CA PRO A 307 -3.76 -1.55 27.33
C PRO A 307 -4.21 -2.30 28.57
N GLY A 308 -4.15 -1.66 29.74
CA GLY A 308 -4.86 -2.12 30.94
C GLY A 308 -6.39 -1.96 30.82
N LYS A 309 -7.14 -2.51 31.79
CA LYS A 309 -8.62 -2.59 31.77
C LYS A 309 -9.32 -1.25 31.45
N ILE A 310 -8.90 -0.16 32.10
CA ILE A 310 -9.50 1.17 31.92
C ILE A 310 -9.29 1.67 30.49
N ARG A 311 -8.05 1.61 29.98
CA ARG A 311 -7.75 2.05 28.61
C ARG A 311 -8.47 1.18 27.58
N LEU A 312 -8.53 -0.13 27.79
CA LEU A 312 -9.24 -1.04 26.92
C LEU A 312 -10.74 -0.67 26.83
N PHE A 313 -11.37 -0.32 27.96
CA PHE A 313 -12.74 0.17 27.98
C PHE A 313 -12.91 1.46 27.16
N CYS A 314 -12.04 2.45 27.34
CA CYS A 314 -12.03 3.67 26.53
C CYS A 314 -11.81 3.39 25.04
N GLN A 315 -10.94 2.43 24.71
CA GLN A 315 -10.69 2.00 23.33
C GLN A 315 -11.93 1.37 22.68
N ILE A 316 -12.71 0.58 23.43
CA ILE A 316 -14.00 0.03 22.95
C ILE A 316 -14.97 1.16 22.61
N ILE A 317 -15.10 2.17 23.48
CA ILE A 317 -15.97 3.33 23.25
C ILE A 317 -15.52 4.12 22.02
N ARG A 318 -14.23 4.41 21.91
CA ARG A 318 -13.66 5.11 20.73
C ARG A 318 -13.97 4.36 19.44
N ARG A 319 -13.72 3.04 19.41
CA ARG A 319 -13.99 2.21 18.22
C ARG A 319 -15.47 2.26 17.84
N LYS A 320 -16.39 2.06 18.80
CA LYS A 320 -17.83 2.12 18.54
C LYS A 320 -18.24 3.48 17.96
N SER A 321 -17.68 4.56 18.51
CA SER A 321 -17.94 5.93 18.04
C SER A 321 -17.43 6.14 16.61
N LEU A 322 -16.20 5.71 16.31
CA LEU A 322 -15.60 5.81 14.97
C LEU A 322 -16.44 5.08 13.92
N TYR A 323 -16.82 3.83 14.21
CA TYR A 323 -17.65 3.04 13.31
C TYR A 323 -19.07 3.61 13.17
N GLY A 324 -19.66 4.12 14.26
CA GLY A 324 -20.97 4.78 14.23
C GLY A 324 -20.98 6.01 13.30
N VAL A 325 -19.98 6.89 13.43
CA VAL A 325 -19.82 8.07 12.56
C VAL A 325 -19.59 7.64 11.11
N PHE A 326 -18.79 6.59 10.87
CA PHE A 326 -18.53 6.09 9.52
C PHE A 326 -19.79 5.57 8.83
N TYR A 327 -20.56 4.70 9.49
CA TYR A 327 -21.80 4.19 8.91
C TYR A 327 -22.86 5.27 8.74
N LEU A 328 -22.94 6.23 9.66
CA LEU A 328 -23.82 7.40 9.50
C LEU A 328 -23.46 8.19 8.23
N LYS A 329 -22.16 8.45 7.99
CA LYS A 329 -21.70 9.10 6.75
C LYS A 329 -22.05 8.27 5.50
N LYS A 330 -21.94 6.94 5.56
CA LYS A 330 -22.35 6.06 4.44
C LYS A 330 -23.85 6.16 4.16
N ILE A 331 -24.69 6.23 5.20
CA ILE A 331 -26.14 6.40 5.06
C ILE A 331 -26.46 7.76 4.41
N ILE A 332 -25.88 8.85 4.93
CA ILE A 332 -26.06 10.20 4.38
C ILE A 332 -25.68 10.23 2.89
N ARG A 333 -24.51 9.69 2.52
CA ARG A 333 -24.06 9.62 1.12
C ARG A 333 -24.99 8.79 0.23
N SER A 334 -25.55 7.71 0.77
CA SER A 334 -26.55 6.91 0.05
C SER A 334 -27.79 7.74 -0.28
N LEU A 335 -28.26 8.55 0.69
CA LEU A 335 -29.38 9.46 0.50
C LEU A 335 -29.04 10.56 -0.51
N GLU A 336 -27.90 11.25 -0.37
CA GLU A 336 -27.43 12.30 -1.30
C GLU A 336 -27.41 11.83 -2.76
N LYS A 337 -26.97 10.59 -3.02
CA LYS A 337 -27.01 9.99 -4.36
C LYS A 337 -28.43 9.68 -4.86
N ARG A 338 -29.34 9.29 -3.98
CA ARG A 338 -30.74 8.98 -4.34
C ARG A 338 -31.53 10.24 -4.65
N VAL A 339 -31.23 11.35 -3.98
CA VAL A 339 -31.87 12.66 -4.21
C VAL A 339 -31.18 13.49 -5.31
N GLY A 340 -30.13 12.96 -5.94
CA GLY A 340 -29.46 13.60 -7.08
C GLY A 340 -28.49 14.74 -6.72
N ILE A 341 -28.14 14.91 -5.44
CA ILE A 341 -27.12 15.90 -5.00
C ILE A 341 -25.75 15.51 -5.55
N ILE A 342 -25.42 14.22 -5.47
CA ILE A 342 -24.19 13.66 -6.02
C ILE A 342 -24.51 13.10 -7.40
N LYS A 343 -23.93 13.70 -8.45
CA LYS A 343 -24.14 13.26 -9.83
C LYS A 343 -23.54 11.88 -10.05
N LYS A 344 -24.13 11.11 -10.96
CA LYS A 344 -23.56 9.85 -11.44
C LYS A 344 -22.94 10.09 -12.81
N TYR A 345 -21.88 9.35 -13.09
CA TYR A 345 -21.26 9.26 -14.40
C TYR A 345 -22.33 8.84 -15.41
N GLN A 346 -22.41 9.58 -16.51
CA GLN A 346 -23.28 9.27 -17.65
C GLN A 346 -22.35 8.89 -18.79
N CYS A 347 -22.48 7.65 -19.26
CA CYS A 347 -21.68 7.13 -20.37
C CYS A 347 -22.00 7.83 -21.69
#